data_AF-A0A2V8NHE5-F1
#
_entry.id   AF-A0A2V8NHE5-F1
#
_cell.length_a   1.000
_cell.length_b   1.000
_cell.length_c   1.000
_cell.angle_alpha   90.00
_cell.angle_beta   90.00
_cell.angle_gamma   90.00
#
_symmetry.space_group_name_H-M   'P 1'
#
loop_
_entity.id
_entity.type
_entity.pdbx_description
1 polymer ?
#
loop_
_entity_poly.entity_id
_entity_poly.type
_entity_poly.pdbx_seq_one_letter_code
_entity_poly.pdbx_strand_id
1 'polypeptide(L)'
;MPKDQVKPISVPGVTAAPYEKNHYLRLAKTPGVRDVCQEHLSLTDSAPAHNTARDTIANLEEGPGDQGNWIHASVRGDGTYTIVNGRNGFTKTYKATEVRN
;
A
#
# COMPACT_ATOMS: atom_id res chain seq x y z
N MET A 1 -2.72 31.00 -1.02
CA MET A 1 -2.66 29.69 -0.35
C MET A 1 -3.54 28.72 -1.13
N PRO A 2 -3.01 27.62 -1.72
CA PRO A 2 -3.86 26.60 -2.32
C PRO A 2 -4.72 25.95 -1.23
N LYS A 3 -5.99 25.65 -1.56
CA LYS A 3 -6.93 24.99 -0.64
C LYS A 3 -6.65 23.50 -0.61
N ASP A 4 -5.66 23.11 0.18
CA ASP A 4 -5.31 21.70 0.43
C ASP A 4 -6.23 21.08 1.49
N GLN A 5 -7.53 21.34 1.40
CA GLN A 5 -8.50 20.73 2.30
C GLN A 5 -8.67 19.25 1.93
N VAL A 6 -8.01 18.39 2.70
CA VAL A 6 -8.28 16.95 2.73
C VAL A 6 -9.78 16.76 2.96
N LYS A 7 -10.46 16.09 2.02
CA LYS A 7 -11.89 15.78 2.17
C LYS A 7 -12.12 15.03 3.48
N PRO A 8 -13.15 15.37 4.27
CA PRO A 8 -13.46 14.65 5.50
C PRO A 8 -13.64 13.15 5.22
N ILE A 9 -13.02 12.32 6.06
CA ILE A 9 -13.09 10.85 5.96
C ILE A 9 -14.50 10.34 6.32
N SER A 10 -15.33 11.18 6.93
CA SER A 10 -16.74 10.88 7.23
C SER A 10 -17.60 12.15 7.22
N VAL A 11 -18.82 12.02 6.68
CA VAL A 11 -19.88 13.04 6.72
C VAL A 11 -20.90 12.61 7.78
N PRO A 12 -21.27 13.49 8.74
CA PRO A 12 -22.29 13.16 9.74
C PRO A 12 -23.60 12.71 9.10
N GLY A 13 -24.12 11.55 9.51
CA GLY A 13 -25.34 10.95 8.97
C GLY A 13 -25.14 10.08 7.72
N VAL A 14 -23.92 9.95 7.20
CA VAL A 14 -23.60 9.03 6.09
C VAL A 14 -22.77 7.87 6.62
N THR A 15 -23.30 6.65 6.50
CA THR A 15 -22.53 5.43 6.75
C THR A 15 -21.52 5.26 5.61
N ALA A 16 -20.24 5.53 5.92
CA ALA A 16 -19.16 5.30 4.99
C ALA A 16 -19.20 3.85 4.48
N ALA A 17 -19.11 3.66 3.16
CA ALA A 17 -19.02 2.31 2.60
C ALA A 17 -17.74 1.63 3.14
N PRO A 18 -17.69 0.28 3.28
CA PRO A 18 -16.51 -0.39 3.83
C PRO A 18 -15.20 0.07 3.18
N TYR A 19 -15.19 0.22 1.84
CA TYR A 19 -14.00 0.69 1.10
C TYR A 19 -13.59 2.16 1.38
N GLU A 20 -14.44 2.98 2.00
CA GLU A 20 -14.09 4.34 2.43
C GLU A 20 -13.34 4.35 3.77
N LYS A 21 -13.37 3.23 4.50
CA LYS A 21 -12.49 2.92 5.62
C LYS A 21 -11.25 2.12 5.19
N ASN A 22 -11.33 1.40 4.07
CA ASN A 22 -10.28 0.46 3.66
C ASN A 22 -9.24 1.16 2.77
N HIS A 23 -8.24 1.77 3.39
CA HIS A 23 -7.18 2.53 2.71
C HIS A 23 -6.49 1.75 1.57
N TYR A 24 -6.24 0.45 1.76
CA TYR A 24 -5.70 -0.41 0.72
C TYR A 24 -6.58 -0.47 -0.53
N LEU A 25 -7.88 -0.73 -0.38
CA LEU A 25 -8.80 -0.85 -1.52
C LEU A 25 -8.88 0.44 -2.33
N ARG A 26 -8.81 1.60 -1.67
CA ARG A 26 -8.76 2.89 -2.35
C ARG A 26 -7.48 3.04 -3.18
N LEU A 27 -6.32 2.71 -2.61
CA LEU A 27 -5.04 2.75 -3.33
C LEU A 27 -5.04 1.75 -4.51
N ALA A 28 -5.44 0.51 -4.26
CA ALA A 28 -5.45 -0.55 -5.27
C ALA A 28 -6.41 -0.27 -6.45
N LYS A 29 -7.49 0.52 -6.23
CA LYS A 29 -8.44 0.93 -7.28
C LYS A 29 -8.06 2.25 -7.97
N THR A 30 -7.00 2.93 -7.53
CA THR A 30 -6.61 4.21 -8.12
C THR A 30 -6.05 3.99 -9.52
N PRO A 31 -6.55 4.70 -10.56
CA PRO A 31 -6.03 4.55 -11.92
C PRO A 31 -4.52 4.78 -11.98
N GLY A 32 -3.81 3.90 -12.68
CA GLY A 32 -2.35 3.95 -12.80
C GLY A 32 -1.58 3.30 -11.64
N VAL A 33 -2.23 2.96 -10.52
CA VAL A 33 -1.61 2.13 -9.49
C VAL A 33 -1.56 0.69 -9.98
N ARG A 34 -0.34 0.18 -10.16
CA ARG A 34 -0.10 -1.18 -10.65
C ARG A 34 -0.15 -2.21 -9.52
N ASP A 35 0.48 -1.89 -8.40
CA ASP A 35 0.63 -2.78 -7.25
C ASP A 35 0.80 -1.94 -5.97
N VAL A 36 0.46 -2.51 -4.81
CA VAL A 36 0.64 -1.90 -3.49
C VAL A 36 1.39 -2.90 -2.62
N CYS A 37 2.53 -2.49 -2.06
CA CYS A 37 3.20 -3.21 -0.99
C CYS A 37 2.87 -2.51 0.34
N GLN A 38 2.66 -3.28 1.41
CA GLN A 38 2.33 -2.73 2.72
C GLN A 38 3.47 -2.99 3.70
N GLU A 39 3.87 -1.96 4.42
CA GLU A 39 4.84 -2.13 5.49
C GLU A 39 4.19 -2.93 6.65
N HIS A 40 2.99 -2.54 7.09
CA HIS A 40 2.22 -3.26 8.11
C HIS A 40 0.90 -3.84 7.57
N LEU A 41 0.54 -5.03 8.05
CA LEU A 41 -0.83 -5.56 7.99
C LEU A 41 -1.73 -4.64 8.82
N SER A 42 -2.89 -4.25 8.29
CA SER A 42 -3.88 -3.57 9.12
C SER A 42 -4.50 -4.58 10.09
N LEU A 43 -4.10 -4.54 11.37
CA LEU A 43 -4.66 -5.44 12.38
C LEU A 43 -6.10 -5.08 12.75
N THR A 44 -6.44 -3.80 12.68
CA THR A 44 -7.80 -3.27 12.88
C THR A 44 -8.77 -3.64 11.76
N ASP A 45 -8.25 -3.99 10.57
CA ASP A 45 -9.02 -4.51 9.44
C ASP A 45 -8.24 -5.60 8.70
N SER A 46 -8.18 -6.77 9.33
CA SER A 46 -7.35 -7.91 8.91
C SER A 46 -8.01 -8.81 7.85
N ALA A 47 -9.16 -8.40 7.30
CA ALA A 47 -9.80 -9.12 6.21
C ALA A 47 -8.83 -9.22 5.01
N PRO A 48 -8.63 -10.42 4.42
CA PRO A 48 -7.64 -10.60 3.36
C PRO A 48 -7.85 -9.68 2.15
N ALA A 49 -9.10 -9.35 1.81
CA ALA A 49 -9.43 -8.46 0.70
C ALA A 49 -9.15 -6.98 0.99
N HIS A 50 -8.88 -6.62 2.24
CA HIS A 50 -8.63 -5.23 2.68
C HIS A 50 -7.15 -4.94 2.90
N ASN A 51 -6.29 -5.90 2.57
CA ASN A 51 -4.85 -5.76 2.57
C ASN A 51 -4.31 -6.30 1.25
N THR A 52 -3.05 -5.98 0.95
CA THR A 52 -2.35 -6.57 -0.19
C THR A 52 -2.07 -8.05 0.04
N ALA A 53 -1.56 -8.73 -1.00
CA ALA A 53 -1.19 -10.13 -0.89
C ALA A 53 -0.21 -10.32 0.28
N ARG A 54 -0.39 -11.40 1.06
CA ARG A 54 0.37 -11.62 2.31
C ARG A 54 1.89 -11.57 2.09
N ASP A 55 2.38 -12.02 0.94
CA ASP A 55 3.80 -11.99 0.58
C ASP A 55 4.36 -10.59 0.33
N THR A 56 3.50 -9.60 0.10
CA THR A 56 3.84 -8.19 -0.13
C THR A 56 3.58 -7.30 1.10
N ILE A 57 3.30 -7.91 2.25
CA ILE A 57 3.25 -7.24 3.56
C ILE A 57 4.57 -7.52 4.29
N ALA A 58 5.27 -6.52 4.83
CA ALA A 58 6.54 -6.75 5.54
C ALA A 58 6.35 -7.17 6.99
N ASN A 59 5.41 -6.56 7.72
CA ASN A 59 5.15 -6.82 9.13
C ASN A 59 3.70 -7.27 9.32
N LEU A 60 3.51 -8.46 9.89
CA LEU A 60 2.20 -9.06 10.12
C LEU A 60 1.68 -8.83 11.54
N GLU A 61 2.51 -8.20 12.36
CA GLU A 61 2.35 -7.99 13.79
C GLU A 61 2.58 -6.50 14.09
N GLU A 62 2.24 -6.05 15.30
CA GLU A 62 2.47 -4.69 15.78
C GLU A 62 3.05 -4.73 17.20
N GLY A 63 3.65 -3.62 17.65
CA GLY A 63 4.16 -3.48 19.01
C GLY A 63 5.41 -4.33 19.25
N PRO A 64 5.59 -4.91 20.46
CA PRO A 64 6.81 -5.65 20.79
C PRO A 64 7.10 -6.90 19.95
N GLY A 65 6.10 -7.45 19.25
CA GLY A 65 6.27 -8.59 18.33
C GLY A 65 6.74 -8.17 16.93
N ASP A 66 6.60 -6.89 16.59
CA ASP A 66 7.05 -6.38 15.30
C ASP A 66 8.58 -6.40 15.19
N GLN A 67 9.05 -7.04 14.13
CA GLN A 67 10.47 -7.19 13.83
C GLN A 67 11.04 -6.00 13.04
N GLY A 68 10.19 -5.10 12.55
CA GLY A 68 10.61 -3.93 11.77
C GLY A 68 11.19 -4.31 10.40
N ASN A 69 10.59 -5.28 9.72
CA ASN A 69 11.02 -5.66 8.37
C ASN A 69 10.77 -4.53 7.39
N TRP A 70 11.67 -4.40 6.41
CA TRP A 70 11.62 -3.34 5.41
C TRP A 70 10.94 -3.78 4.10
N ILE A 71 10.51 -2.80 3.32
CA ILE A 71 10.31 -2.94 1.87
C ILE A 71 11.36 -2.06 1.19
N HIS A 72 12.16 -2.64 0.31
CA HIS A 72 13.27 -1.96 -0.36
C HIS A 72 13.00 -1.88 -1.85
N ALA A 73 13.18 -0.70 -2.44
CA ALA A 73 13.17 -0.50 -3.88
C ALA A 73 14.59 -0.20 -4.39
N SER A 74 15.08 -1.02 -5.32
CA SER A 74 16.31 -0.72 -6.06
C SER A 74 15.95 -0.24 -7.45
N VAL A 75 16.46 0.93 -7.86
CA VAL A 75 16.14 1.57 -9.13
C VAL A 75 17.41 1.69 -9.98
N ARG A 76 17.32 1.27 -11.24
CA ARG A 76 18.39 1.38 -12.23
C ARG A 76 18.14 2.58 -13.13
N GLY A 77 19.22 3.13 -13.70
CA GLY A 77 19.15 4.31 -14.59
C GLY A 77 18.35 4.08 -15.88
N ASP A 78 18.10 2.83 -16.27
CA ASP A 78 17.26 2.47 -17.41
C ASP A 78 15.75 2.44 -17.06
N GLY A 79 15.36 2.86 -15.85
CA GLY A 79 13.99 2.83 -15.36
C GLY A 79 13.52 1.45 -14.89
N THR A 80 14.38 0.43 -14.88
CA THR A 80 14.04 -0.86 -14.25
C THR A 80 14.13 -0.73 -12.74
N TYR A 81 13.14 -1.22 -12.01
CA TYR A 81 13.17 -1.23 -10.55
C TYR A 81 12.67 -2.53 -9.96
N THR A 82 13.28 -2.96 -8.86
CA THR A 82 12.92 -4.18 -8.15
C THR A 82 12.53 -3.84 -6.72
N ILE A 83 11.37 -4.33 -6.31
CA ILE A 83 10.91 -4.28 -4.93
C ILE A 83 11.25 -5.60 -4.25
N VAL A 84 11.79 -5.54 -3.05
CA VAL A 84 12.10 -6.69 -2.19
C VAL A 84 11.40 -6.50 -0.85
N ASN A 85 10.76 -7.56 -0.36
CA ASN A 85 10.23 -7.62 1.00
C ASN A 85 11.26 -8.29 1.92
N GLY A 86 11.76 -7.56 2.92
CA GLY A 86 12.79 -8.03 3.84
C GLY A 86 12.36 -9.20 4.72
N ARG A 87 11.04 -9.39 4.94
CA ARG A 87 10.52 -10.47 5.78
C ARG A 87 10.69 -11.86 5.15
N ASN A 88 10.39 -11.98 3.86
CA ASN A 88 10.29 -13.28 3.17
C ASN A 88 11.12 -13.37 1.89
N GLY A 89 11.85 -12.31 1.53
CA GLY A 89 12.63 -12.25 0.28
C GLY A 89 11.78 -12.23 -0.99
N PHE A 90 10.46 -12.01 -0.90
CA PHE A 90 9.62 -11.85 -2.08
C PHE A 90 10.15 -10.69 -2.92
N THR A 91 10.29 -10.93 -4.23
CA THR A 91 10.79 -9.92 -5.16
C THR A 91 9.83 -9.72 -6.32
N LYS A 92 9.72 -8.46 -6.78
CA LYS A 92 8.99 -8.15 -8.01
C LYS A 92 9.70 -7.03 -8.76
N THR A 93 9.97 -7.28 -10.04
CA THR A 93 10.67 -6.34 -10.93
C THR A 93 9.68 -5.70 -11.89
N TYR A 94 9.91 -4.43 -12.14
CA TYR A 94 9.08 -3.55 -12.94
C TYR A 94 9.96 -2.74 -13.90
N LYS A 95 9.31 -2.20 -14.92
CA LYS A 95 9.88 -1.20 -15.83
C LYS A 95 9.05 0.06 -15.71
N ALA A 96 9.70 1.20 -15.50
CA ALA A 96 9.05 2.48 -15.59
C ALA A 96 8.59 2.68 -17.04
N THR A 97 7.30 2.89 -17.22
CA THR A 97 6.72 3.29 -18.50
C THR A 97 6.47 4.79 -18.45
N GLU A 98 6.53 5.47 -19.58
CA GLU A 98 6.06 6.86 -19.66
C GLU A 98 4.61 6.92 -19.17
N VAL A 99 4.34 7.80 -18.21
CA VAL A 99 2.96 8.16 -17.86
C VAL A 99 2.56 9.24 -18.86
N ARG A 100 1.78 8.87 -19.87
CA ARG A 100 1.12 9.86 -20.74
C ARG A 100 -0.06 10.45 -19.98
N ASN A 101 0.08 11.70 -19.55
CA ASN A 101 -1.01 12.51 -19.01
C ASN A 101 -1.82 13.13 -20.15
#